data_AF-A0A965RV13-F1
#
_entry.id   AF-A0A965RV13-F1
#
_cell.length_a   1.000
_cell.length_b   1.000
_cell.length_c   1.000
_cell.angle_alpha   90.00
_cell.angle_beta   90.00
_cell.angle_gamma   90.00
#
_symmetry.space_group_name_H-M   'P 1'
#
loop_
_entity.id
_entity.type
_entity.pdbx_description
1 polymer ?
#
loop_
_entity_poly.entity_id
_entity_poly.type
_entity_poly.pdbx_seq_one_letter_code
_entity_poly.pdbx_strand_id
1 'polypeptide(L)'
;MGSKFLILSFLFTSLQVMSQVISSINSNDSTTEKRIIIFINGNRGPKFNKYTTNNLLSLKDSSGYWYKYDDTIISRFQPVTPIYFDGHHPVKSSMHKSNLRFIKAYCLSRFCWLPRKSRWVLNTKYNPEGFQERVNNGKSAGKNFLIYLNEQNLLGKKVTVDIVSHSMGYAYSLGLIEVIKSEVNFGKMLAISPESAGLQGEDWSLFQEVWQYGGNENDPICFQDGIACQEPIKGIEKVPAEKGGRVFIPKSWPNRKKGFLKSHHLNWFQWFYVIKSSDRGYFSR
;
A
#
# COMPACT_ATOMS: atom_id res chain seq x y z
N MET A 1 -23.91 66.47 -25.12
CA MET A 1 -24.28 65.04 -25.29
C MET A 1 -23.15 64.03 -25.08
N GLY A 2 -21.91 64.43 -24.68
CA GLY A 2 -20.76 63.49 -24.66
C GLY A 2 -20.42 62.79 -23.34
N SER A 3 -20.83 63.30 -22.18
CA SER A 3 -20.34 62.76 -20.88
C SER A 3 -21.09 61.52 -20.37
N LYS A 4 -22.40 61.41 -20.62
CA LYS A 4 -23.20 60.25 -20.16
C LYS A 4 -22.89 58.95 -20.92
N PHE A 5 -22.45 59.05 -22.18
CA PHE A 5 -22.10 57.89 -23.01
C PHE A 5 -20.75 57.26 -22.62
N LEU A 6 -19.77 58.08 -22.22
CA LEU A 6 -18.46 57.61 -21.77
C LEU A 6 -18.54 56.85 -20.43
N ILE A 7 -19.39 57.31 -19.50
CA ILE A 7 -19.59 56.65 -18.20
C ILE A 7 -20.29 55.30 -18.39
N LEU A 8 -21.30 55.22 -19.26
CA LEU A 8 -21.99 53.95 -19.55
C LEU A 8 -21.06 52.93 -20.20
N SER A 9 -20.18 53.37 -21.11
CA SER A 9 -19.20 52.49 -21.76
C SER A 9 -18.18 51.95 -20.77
N PHE A 10 -17.70 52.77 -19.82
CA PHE A 10 -16.74 52.32 -18.80
C PHE A 10 -17.35 51.31 -17.83
N LEU A 11 -18.60 51.52 -17.40
CA LEU A 11 -19.35 50.58 -16.56
C LEU A 11 -19.60 49.24 -17.26
N PHE A 12 -19.91 49.26 -18.56
CA PHE A 12 -20.10 48.03 -19.33
C PHE A 12 -18.79 47.24 -19.47
N THR A 13 -17.67 47.91 -19.73
CA THR A 13 -16.36 47.25 -19.79
C THR A 13 -15.92 46.70 -18.44
N SER A 14 -16.20 47.40 -17.33
CA SER A 14 -15.84 46.91 -16.00
C SER A 14 -16.66 45.69 -15.59
N LEU A 15 -17.95 45.65 -15.95
CA LEU A 15 -18.82 44.50 -15.71
C LEU A 15 -18.42 43.27 -16.54
N GLN A 16 -18.01 43.47 -17.80
CA GLN A 16 -17.50 42.38 -18.65
C GLN A 16 -16.16 41.84 -18.12
N VAL A 17 -15.25 42.71 -17.68
CA VAL A 17 -13.98 42.29 -17.08
C VAL A 17 -14.22 41.56 -15.74
N MET A 18 -15.14 42.04 -14.90
CA MET A 18 -15.50 41.34 -13.66
C MET A 18 -16.17 39.98 -13.94
N SER A 19 -17.02 39.90 -14.98
CA SER A 19 -17.65 38.65 -15.40
C SER A 19 -16.63 37.65 -15.93
N GLN A 20 -15.62 38.10 -16.69
CA GLN A 20 -14.50 37.25 -17.15
C GLN A 20 -13.59 36.83 -16.00
N VAL A 21 -13.34 37.72 -15.02
CA VAL A 21 -12.57 37.38 -13.81
C VAL A 21 -13.34 36.36 -12.96
N ILE A 22 -14.64 36.55 -12.74
CA ILE A 22 -15.49 35.59 -12.01
C ILE A 22 -15.63 34.27 -12.78
N SER A 23 -15.74 34.30 -14.12
CA SER A 23 -15.76 33.07 -14.91
C SER A 23 -14.39 32.38 -14.89
N SER A 24 -13.28 33.12 -14.85
CA SER A 24 -11.92 32.56 -14.75
C SER A 24 -11.59 32.00 -13.35
N ILE A 25 -12.19 32.56 -12.30
CA ILE A 25 -12.11 32.03 -10.93
C ILE A 25 -12.97 30.76 -10.81
N ASN A 26 -14.14 30.74 -11.44
CA ASN A 26 -15.03 29.56 -11.46
C ASN A 26 -14.61 28.48 -12.48
N SER A 27 -13.82 28.81 -13.50
CA SER A 27 -13.31 27.85 -14.49
C SER A 27 -11.93 27.28 -14.14
N ASN A 28 -11.33 27.70 -13.02
CA ASN A 28 -10.12 27.10 -12.47
C ASN A 28 -10.39 25.93 -11.52
N ASP A 29 -11.65 25.52 -11.35
CA ASP A 29 -11.96 24.18 -10.84
C ASP A 29 -11.84 23.17 -11.99
N SER A 30 -10.65 23.10 -12.60
CA SER A 30 -10.30 22.00 -13.48
C SER A 30 -10.28 20.75 -12.62
N THR A 31 -11.39 20.02 -12.58
CA THR A 31 -11.56 18.55 -12.68
C THR A 31 -10.35 17.64 -12.43
N THR A 32 -9.44 17.99 -11.51
CA THR A 32 -8.33 17.14 -11.12
C THR A 32 -8.88 16.14 -10.13
N GLU A 33 -9.10 14.92 -10.63
CA GLU A 33 -9.44 13.76 -9.83
C GLU A 33 -8.57 13.73 -8.56
N LYS A 34 -9.23 13.76 -7.39
CA LYS A 34 -8.51 13.77 -6.10
C LYS A 34 -7.88 12.41 -5.92
N ARG A 35 -6.55 12.37 -5.74
CA ARG A 35 -5.82 11.12 -5.56
C ARG A 35 -5.35 10.96 -4.12
N ILE A 36 -5.65 9.82 -3.52
CA ILE A 36 -5.26 9.43 -2.16
C ILE A 36 -4.39 8.19 -2.27
N ILE A 37 -3.30 8.15 -1.50
CA ILE A 37 -2.50 6.94 -1.33
C ILE A 37 -2.55 6.48 0.12
N ILE A 38 -2.98 5.24 0.34
CA ILE A 38 -3.16 4.65 1.66
C ILE A 38 -1.98 3.72 1.96
N PHE A 39 -1.25 4.03 3.02
CA PHE A 39 -0.17 3.22 3.56
C PHE A 39 -0.64 2.38 4.73
N ILE A 40 -0.50 1.05 4.64
CA ILE A 40 -0.91 0.07 5.64
C ILE A 40 0.28 -0.78 6.06
N ASN A 41 0.83 -0.49 7.24
CA ASN A 41 2.01 -1.19 7.77
C ASN A 41 1.69 -2.62 8.25
N GLY A 42 2.73 -3.38 8.54
CA GLY A 42 2.64 -4.72 9.12
C GLY A 42 3.01 -4.77 10.60
N ASN A 43 3.53 -5.91 11.06
CA ASN A 43 3.99 -6.06 12.43
C ASN A 43 5.14 -5.07 12.77
N ARG A 44 4.98 -4.28 13.83
CA ARG A 44 5.93 -3.24 14.30
C ARG A 44 7.05 -3.77 15.19
N GLY A 45 7.14 -5.08 15.33
CA GLY A 45 8.15 -5.78 16.11
C GLY A 45 7.78 -6.06 17.56
N PRO A 46 8.66 -6.73 18.32
CA PRO A 46 8.35 -7.31 19.62
C PRO A 46 7.89 -6.32 20.68
N LYS A 47 8.38 -5.08 20.64
CA LYS A 47 8.01 -4.01 21.58
C LYS A 47 6.52 -3.69 21.57
N PHE A 48 5.84 -3.95 20.45
CA PHE A 48 4.44 -3.63 20.26
C PHE A 48 3.50 -4.83 20.35
N ASN A 49 4.02 -6.05 20.58
CA ASN A 49 3.22 -7.30 20.59
C ASN A 49 2.09 -7.35 21.64
N LYS A 50 2.06 -6.43 22.62
CA LYS A 50 0.95 -6.29 23.57
C LYS A 50 -0.22 -5.45 23.04
N TYR A 51 -0.02 -4.78 21.91
CA TYR A 51 -0.99 -3.91 21.27
C TYR A 51 -1.49 -4.54 19.97
N THR A 52 -2.61 -4.02 19.50
CA THR A 52 -3.14 -4.27 18.16
C THR A 52 -3.54 -2.92 17.54
N THR A 53 -3.90 -2.94 16.27
CA THR A 53 -4.45 -1.79 15.54
C THR A 53 -5.61 -1.12 16.29
N ASN A 54 -5.71 0.21 16.17
CA ASN A 54 -6.89 0.97 16.60
C ASN A 54 -7.82 1.35 15.42
N ASN A 55 -7.47 0.94 14.20
CA ASN A 55 -8.18 1.24 12.95
C ASN A 55 -8.37 2.74 12.65
N LEU A 56 -7.66 3.63 13.35
CA LEU A 56 -7.78 5.06 13.13
C LEU A 56 -6.94 5.50 11.95
N LEU A 57 -7.52 6.41 11.18
CA LEU A 57 -6.86 7.11 10.09
C LEU A 57 -5.87 8.13 10.65
N SER A 58 -4.70 8.24 10.03
CA SER A 58 -3.73 9.30 10.30
C SER A 58 -3.27 9.96 9.00
N LEU A 59 -3.03 11.27 9.04
CA LEU A 59 -2.45 12.04 7.92
C LEU A 59 -0.92 12.05 7.91
N LYS A 60 -0.29 11.38 8.89
CA LYS A 60 1.15 11.19 8.99
C LYS A 60 1.49 9.79 9.52
N ASP A 61 2.67 9.27 9.19
CA ASP A 61 3.18 8.06 9.84
C ASP A 61 3.56 8.36 11.31
N SER A 62 2.65 8.06 12.23
CA SER A 62 2.88 8.21 13.67
C SER A 62 3.79 7.13 14.25
N SER A 63 4.03 6.06 13.50
CA SER A 63 4.77 4.88 13.94
C SER A 63 6.25 4.90 13.55
N GLY A 64 6.61 5.69 12.54
CA GLY A 64 7.94 5.70 11.92
C GLY A 64 8.28 4.38 11.21
N TYR A 65 7.25 3.64 10.77
CA TYR A 65 7.39 2.33 10.15
C TYR A 65 7.91 2.41 8.72
N TRP A 66 7.53 3.46 7.99
CA TRP A 66 7.80 3.56 6.56
C TRP A 66 9.17 4.14 6.21
N TYR A 67 9.89 4.70 7.20
CA TYR A 67 11.22 5.27 7.04
C TYR A 67 11.27 6.38 5.97
N LYS A 68 11.91 6.12 4.83
CA LYS A 68 11.95 7.02 3.64
C LYS A 68 11.20 6.43 2.45
N TYR A 69 10.53 5.31 2.67
CA TYR A 69 9.92 4.50 1.62
C TYR A 69 8.62 5.15 1.13
N ASP A 70 7.82 5.64 2.07
CA ASP A 70 6.65 6.48 1.84
C ASP A 70 7.03 7.79 1.15
N ASP A 71 8.04 8.53 1.63
CA ASP A 71 8.52 9.77 0.98
C ASP A 71 8.81 9.55 -0.52
N THR A 72 9.50 8.45 -0.83
CA THR A 72 9.87 8.09 -2.20
C THR A 72 8.63 7.78 -3.03
N ILE A 73 7.69 6.99 -2.52
CA ILE A 73 6.45 6.68 -3.24
C ILE A 73 5.61 7.95 -3.42
N ILE A 74 5.42 8.74 -2.37
CA ILE A 74 4.66 10.00 -2.39
C ILE A 74 5.22 10.94 -3.46
N SER A 75 6.55 11.03 -3.60
CA SER A 75 7.18 11.86 -4.64
C SER A 75 6.85 11.39 -6.06
N ARG A 76 6.73 10.07 -6.29
CA ARG A 76 6.37 9.47 -7.59
C ARG A 76 4.89 9.61 -7.94
N PHE A 77 4.05 9.99 -6.99
CA PHE A 77 2.60 10.07 -7.16
C PHE A 77 2.04 11.51 -7.14
N GLN A 78 2.90 12.53 -6.98
CA GLN A 78 2.44 13.92 -6.88
C GLN A 78 1.58 14.36 -8.09
N PRO A 79 0.54 15.19 -7.87
CA PRO A 79 -0.10 15.50 -6.57
C PRO A 79 -0.87 14.31 -5.98
N VAL A 80 -0.64 14.00 -4.69
CA VAL A 80 -1.35 12.94 -3.95
C VAL A 80 -1.50 13.29 -2.47
N THR A 81 -2.59 12.86 -1.84
CA THR A 81 -2.80 12.96 -0.38
C THR A 81 -2.46 11.63 0.30
N PRO A 82 -1.40 11.56 1.12
CA PRO A 82 -1.05 10.34 1.84
C PRO A 82 -1.92 10.15 3.09
N ILE A 83 -2.33 8.91 3.34
CA ILE A 83 -3.09 8.49 4.51
C ILE A 83 -2.47 7.21 5.07
N TYR A 84 -2.51 7.04 6.38
CA TYR A 84 -1.87 5.93 7.08
C TYR A 84 -2.88 5.22 7.98
N PHE A 85 -2.82 3.88 7.97
CA PHE A 85 -3.48 3.02 8.94
C PHE A 85 -2.45 2.12 9.63
N ASP A 86 -2.56 1.97 10.96
CA ASP A 86 -1.72 1.03 11.70
C ASP A 86 -2.26 -0.40 11.53
N GLY A 87 -1.79 -1.16 10.56
CA GLY A 87 -2.12 -2.58 10.35
C GLY A 87 -1.45 -3.55 11.34
N HIS A 88 -0.80 -3.04 12.40
CA HIS A 88 -0.09 -3.87 13.37
C HIS A 88 -0.99 -4.92 14.03
N HIS A 89 -0.56 -6.18 13.93
CA HIS A 89 -1.09 -7.27 14.75
C HIS A 89 0.08 -8.07 15.37
N PRO A 90 -0.13 -8.66 16.56
CA PRO A 90 0.90 -9.43 17.24
C PRO A 90 1.21 -10.75 16.52
N VAL A 91 2.38 -11.33 16.82
CA VAL A 91 2.87 -12.59 16.22
C VAL A 91 1.87 -13.74 16.35
N LYS A 92 0.99 -13.75 17.37
CA LYS A 92 -0.08 -14.75 17.51
C LYS A 92 -1.04 -14.81 16.32
N SER A 93 -1.25 -13.68 15.64
CA SER A 93 -2.07 -13.60 14.42
C SER A 93 -1.31 -14.03 13.16
N SER A 94 0.01 -14.17 13.22
CA SER A 94 0.85 -14.51 12.07
C SER A 94 0.82 -15.99 11.71
N MET A 95 1.40 -16.36 10.56
CA MET A 95 1.75 -17.74 10.22
C MET A 95 2.66 -18.42 11.26
N HIS A 96 3.44 -17.66 12.03
CA HIS A 96 4.25 -18.22 13.11
C HIS A 96 3.42 -18.64 14.31
N LYS A 97 2.28 -18.00 14.59
CA LYS A 97 1.39 -18.23 15.75
C LYS A 97 2.03 -18.04 17.14
N SER A 98 3.35 -18.11 17.28
CA SER A 98 4.07 -17.90 18.53
C SER A 98 5.51 -17.47 18.30
N ASN A 99 6.09 -16.79 19.30
CA ASN A 99 7.49 -16.36 19.26
C ASN A 99 8.46 -17.56 19.20
N LEU A 100 8.13 -18.68 19.84
CA LEU A 100 8.95 -19.89 19.80
C LEU A 100 9.09 -20.44 18.36
N ARG A 101 7.97 -20.46 17.61
CA ARG A 101 7.98 -20.89 16.21
C ARG A 101 8.70 -19.91 15.30
N PHE A 102 8.62 -18.62 15.60
CA PHE A 102 9.41 -17.59 14.93
C PHE A 102 10.92 -17.79 15.16
N ILE A 103 11.34 -17.94 16.41
CA ILE A 103 12.75 -18.13 16.79
C ILE A 103 13.31 -19.42 16.17
N LYS A 104 12.56 -20.53 16.24
CA LYS A 104 12.95 -21.79 15.61
C LYS A 104 13.20 -21.60 14.11
N ALA A 105 12.27 -20.94 13.41
CA ALA A 105 12.39 -20.69 11.98
C ALA A 105 13.59 -19.79 11.67
N TYR A 106 13.80 -18.73 12.46
CA TYR A 106 14.95 -17.85 12.34
C TYR A 106 16.27 -18.62 12.46
N CYS A 107 16.44 -19.42 13.51
CA CYS A 107 17.66 -20.19 13.73
C CYS A 107 17.95 -21.18 12.59
N LEU A 108 16.93 -21.95 12.19
CA LEU A 108 17.10 -22.97 11.14
C LEU A 108 17.30 -22.37 9.74
N SER A 109 16.71 -21.20 9.46
CA SER A 109 16.82 -20.58 8.13
C SER A 109 18.25 -20.20 7.76
N ARG A 110 19.15 -20.01 8.73
CA ARG A 110 20.52 -19.55 8.48
C ARG A 110 21.39 -20.57 7.74
N PHE A 111 20.97 -21.84 7.70
CA PHE A 111 21.74 -22.92 7.11
C PHE A 111 21.39 -23.08 5.63
N CYS A 112 22.26 -22.58 4.75
CA CYS A 112 22.04 -22.60 3.30
C CYS A 112 22.02 -24.01 2.68
N TRP A 113 22.55 -25.03 3.37
CA TRP A 113 22.52 -26.43 2.91
C TRP A 113 21.14 -27.09 3.11
N LEU A 114 20.24 -26.48 3.87
CA LEU A 114 18.90 -27.02 4.05
C LEU A 114 18.07 -26.85 2.77
N PRO A 115 17.17 -27.80 2.47
CA PRO A 115 16.34 -27.72 1.27
C PRO A 115 15.53 -26.43 1.21
N ARG A 116 15.55 -25.76 0.05
CA ARG A 116 14.85 -24.48 -0.19
C ARG A 116 13.34 -24.50 0.10
N LYS A 117 12.67 -25.67 0.02
CA LYS A 117 11.22 -25.82 0.29
C LYS A 117 10.95 -26.52 1.63
N SER A 118 11.83 -26.39 2.60
CA SER A 118 11.70 -27.08 3.89
C SER A 118 10.61 -26.48 4.78
N ARG A 119 9.48 -27.19 4.89
CA ARG A 119 8.36 -26.88 5.80
C ARG A 119 8.73 -26.99 7.28
N TRP A 120 9.87 -27.61 7.60
CA TRP A 120 10.40 -27.73 8.95
C TRP A 120 11.16 -26.49 9.41
N VAL A 121 11.61 -25.68 8.44
CA VAL A 121 12.38 -24.45 8.66
C VAL A 121 11.46 -23.25 8.58
N LEU A 122 10.76 -23.10 7.46
CA LEU A 122 9.86 -21.97 7.21
C LEU A 122 8.41 -22.34 7.56
N ASN A 123 7.72 -21.44 8.28
CA ASN A 123 6.33 -21.65 8.66
C ASN A 123 5.43 -21.33 7.47
N THR A 124 5.11 -22.32 6.64
CA THR A 124 4.28 -22.14 5.43
C THR A 124 2.80 -22.45 5.65
N LYS A 125 2.40 -22.92 6.84
CA LYS A 125 0.98 -23.15 7.16
C LYS A 125 0.34 -21.82 7.57
N TYR A 126 -0.75 -21.46 6.90
CA TYR A 126 -1.52 -20.26 7.23
C TYR A 126 -2.07 -20.27 8.66
N ASN A 127 -2.37 -19.07 9.13
CA ASN A 127 -3.17 -18.82 10.31
C ASN A 127 -4.49 -18.13 9.88
N PRO A 128 -5.51 -18.90 9.44
CA PRO A 128 -6.73 -18.31 8.91
C PRO A 128 -7.47 -17.43 9.91
N GLU A 129 -7.46 -17.80 11.20
CA GLU A 129 -8.11 -17.00 12.25
C GLU A 129 -7.44 -15.63 12.38
N GLY A 130 -6.11 -15.61 12.48
CA GLY A 130 -5.34 -14.37 12.54
C GLY A 130 -5.40 -13.55 11.24
N PHE A 131 -5.52 -14.21 10.09
CA PHE A 131 -5.74 -13.52 8.82
C PHE A 131 -7.10 -12.83 8.79
N GLN A 132 -8.17 -13.52 9.16
CA GLN A 132 -9.52 -12.97 9.17
C GLN A 132 -9.67 -11.85 10.21
N GLU A 133 -9.00 -11.95 11.36
CA GLU A 133 -8.91 -10.85 12.34
C GLU A 133 -8.38 -9.57 11.67
N ARG A 134 -7.31 -9.68 10.87
CA ARG A 134 -6.74 -8.53 10.13
C ARG A 134 -7.70 -7.98 9.08
N VAL A 135 -8.38 -8.85 8.34
CA VAL A 135 -9.42 -8.45 7.36
C VAL A 135 -10.54 -7.68 8.06
N ASN A 136 -11.04 -8.18 9.20
CA ASN A 136 -12.13 -7.51 9.93
C ASN A 136 -11.71 -6.13 10.46
N ASN A 137 -10.48 -5.99 10.93
CA ASN A 137 -9.92 -4.69 11.30
C ASN A 137 -9.79 -3.75 10.09
N GLY A 138 -9.37 -4.28 8.94
CA GLY A 138 -9.39 -3.58 7.66
C GLY A 138 -10.77 -3.03 7.28
N LYS A 139 -11.84 -3.80 7.50
CA LYS A 139 -13.22 -3.33 7.27
C LYS A 139 -13.57 -2.13 8.16
N SER A 140 -13.16 -2.18 9.44
CA SER A 140 -13.35 -1.04 10.35
C SER A 140 -12.60 0.21 9.88
N ALA A 141 -11.38 0.05 9.35
CA ALA A 141 -10.64 1.15 8.75
C ALA A 141 -11.28 1.69 7.48
N GLY A 142 -11.84 0.83 6.62
CA GLY A 142 -12.61 1.23 5.47
C GLY A 142 -13.80 2.13 5.84
N LYS A 143 -14.53 1.79 6.92
CA LYS A 143 -15.61 2.64 7.44
C LYS A 143 -15.09 4.01 7.90
N ASN A 144 -13.98 4.03 8.65
CA ASN A 144 -13.35 5.28 9.09
C ASN A 144 -12.86 6.13 7.91
N PHE A 145 -12.38 5.50 6.84
CA PHE A 145 -12.00 6.19 5.61
C PHE A 145 -13.21 6.80 4.89
N LEU A 146 -14.34 6.09 4.79
CA LEU A 146 -15.57 6.66 4.20
C LEU A 146 -16.11 7.84 5.01
N ILE A 147 -16.04 7.78 6.35
CA ILE A 147 -16.37 8.92 7.22
C ILE A 147 -15.47 10.11 6.90
N TYR A 148 -14.15 9.89 6.81
CA TYR A 148 -13.21 10.94 6.41
C TYR A 148 -13.55 11.53 5.03
N LEU A 149 -13.83 10.70 4.03
CA LEU A 149 -14.24 11.19 2.71
C LEU A 149 -15.52 12.03 2.78
N ASN A 150 -16.49 11.63 3.59
CA ASN A 150 -17.71 12.39 3.79
C ASN A 150 -17.44 13.76 4.42
N GLU A 151 -16.63 13.80 5.49
CA GLU A 151 -16.22 15.04 6.18
C GLU A 151 -15.46 16.00 5.25
N GLN A 152 -14.72 15.46 4.29
CA GLN A 152 -14.02 16.25 3.26
C GLN A 152 -14.91 16.61 2.05
N ASN A 153 -16.21 16.27 2.08
CA ASN A 153 -17.15 16.40 0.95
C ASN A 153 -16.61 15.73 -0.33
N LEU A 154 -16.04 14.53 -0.19
CA LEU A 154 -15.43 13.74 -1.27
C LEU A 154 -16.23 12.50 -1.66
N LEU A 155 -17.26 12.10 -0.90
CA LEU A 155 -18.15 11.01 -1.31
C LEU A 155 -18.89 11.34 -2.61
N GLY A 156 -19.04 10.35 -3.49
CA GLY A 156 -19.65 10.52 -4.81
C GLY A 156 -18.82 11.35 -5.80
N LYS A 157 -17.64 11.87 -5.40
CA LYS A 157 -16.68 12.51 -6.31
C LYS A 157 -15.74 11.46 -6.91
N LYS A 158 -15.10 11.80 -8.02
CA LYS A 158 -14.02 10.99 -8.59
C LYS A 158 -12.78 11.07 -7.68
N VAL A 159 -12.70 10.17 -6.72
CA VAL A 159 -11.53 9.96 -5.87
C VAL A 159 -10.82 8.69 -6.34
N THR A 160 -9.55 8.82 -6.74
CA THR A 160 -8.70 7.65 -6.98
C THR A 160 -7.98 7.26 -5.69
N VAL A 161 -8.00 5.98 -5.33
CA VAL A 161 -7.29 5.42 -4.19
C VAL A 161 -6.20 4.46 -4.66
N ASP A 162 -4.95 4.77 -4.34
CA ASP A 162 -3.81 3.85 -4.41
C ASP A 162 -3.58 3.21 -3.03
N ILE A 163 -3.09 1.97 -3.00
CA ILE A 163 -2.85 1.24 -1.74
C ILE A 163 -1.42 0.70 -1.71
N VAL A 164 -0.71 0.97 -0.64
CA VAL A 164 0.59 0.38 -0.33
C VAL A 164 0.47 -0.38 0.98
N SER A 165 0.65 -1.69 0.94
CA SER A 165 0.59 -2.56 2.12
C SER A 165 1.91 -3.30 2.33
N HIS A 166 2.24 -3.59 3.58
CA HIS A 166 3.42 -4.40 3.90
C HIS A 166 3.08 -5.53 4.86
N SER A 167 3.59 -6.74 4.59
CA SER A 167 3.50 -7.89 5.49
C SER A 167 2.04 -8.22 5.85
N MET A 168 1.71 -8.26 7.14
CA MET A 168 0.34 -8.42 7.66
C MET A 168 -0.65 -7.37 7.15
N GLY A 169 -0.17 -6.18 6.76
CA GLY A 169 -1.00 -5.11 6.23
C GLY A 169 -1.73 -5.50 4.95
N TYR A 170 -1.29 -6.54 4.24
CA TYR A 170 -2.00 -7.07 3.07
C TYR A 170 -3.40 -7.57 3.43
N ALA A 171 -3.53 -8.44 4.44
CA ALA A 171 -4.83 -8.96 4.88
C ALA A 171 -5.76 -7.82 5.35
N TYR A 172 -5.18 -6.83 6.04
CA TYR A 172 -5.87 -5.62 6.44
C TYR A 172 -6.38 -4.81 5.23
N SER A 173 -5.56 -4.67 4.19
CA SER A 173 -5.96 -3.95 2.97
C SER A 173 -7.15 -4.61 2.26
N LEU A 174 -7.27 -5.94 2.28
CA LEU A 174 -8.42 -6.62 1.66
C LEU A 174 -9.73 -6.21 2.32
N GLY A 175 -9.76 -6.17 3.65
CA GLY A 175 -10.94 -5.71 4.39
C GLY A 175 -11.29 -4.24 4.10
N LEU A 176 -10.29 -3.39 3.97
CA LEU A 176 -10.49 -1.99 3.59
C LEU A 176 -11.07 -1.88 2.17
N ILE A 177 -10.49 -2.61 1.21
CA ILE A 177 -10.95 -2.65 -0.19
C ILE A 177 -12.41 -3.09 -0.27
N GLU A 178 -12.77 -4.16 0.45
CA GLU A 178 -14.14 -4.70 0.46
C GLU A 178 -15.18 -3.64 0.81
N VAL A 179 -14.87 -2.74 1.75
CA VAL A 179 -15.78 -1.70 2.22
C VAL A 179 -15.86 -0.51 1.27
N ILE A 180 -14.74 -0.12 0.65
CA ILE A 180 -14.67 1.16 -0.07
C ILE A 180 -14.89 1.02 -1.58
N LYS A 181 -14.91 -0.21 -2.11
CA LYS A 181 -14.92 -0.49 -3.56
C LYS A 181 -16.11 0.05 -4.36
N SER A 182 -17.22 0.41 -3.71
CA SER A 182 -18.37 1.05 -4.37
C SER A 182 -18.26 2.58 -4.42
N GLU A 183 -17.38 3.17 -3.62
CA GLU A 183 -17.33 4.61 -3.37
C GLU A 183 -16.13 5.32 -4.02
N VAL A 184 -15.14 4.56 -4.52
CA VAL A 184 -13.89 5.10 -5.05
C VAL A 184 -13.47 4.41 -6.36
N ASN A 185 -12.66 5.11 -7.15
CA ASN A 185 -11.90 4.49 -8.22
C ASN A 185 -10.60 3.92 -7.63
N PHE A 186 -10.24 2.69 -7.96
CA PHE A 186 -8.93 2.18 -7.56
C PHE A 186 -7.86 2.52 -8.60
N GLY A 187 -6.78 3.12 -8.11
CA GLY A 187 -5.57 3.38 -8.87
C GLY A 187 -4.69 2.13 -8.88
N LYS A 188 -3.54 2.20 -8.20
CA LYS A 188 -2.54 1.14 -8.17
C LYS A 188 -2.42 0.53 -6.78
N MET A 189 -2.14 -0.77 -6.72
CA MET A 189 -1.85 -1.50 -5.48
C MET A 189 -0.42 -2.01 -5.47
N LEU A 190 0.28 -1.79 -4.36
CA LEU A 190 1.58 -2.38 -4.07
C LEU A 190 1.50 -3.15 -2.75
N ALA A 191 1.67 -4.47 -2.83
CA ALA A 191 1.79 -5.34 -1.67
C ALA A 191 3.25 -5.78 -1.50
N ILE A 192 3.88 -5.34 -0.42
CA ILE A 192 5.29 -5.59 -0.12
C ILE A 192 5.39 -6.73 0.89
N SER A 193 6.10 -7.79 0.53
CA SER A 193 6.31 -8.99 1.34
C SER A 193 5.04 -9.49 2.04
N PRO A 194 3.88 -9.62 1.33
CA PRO A 194 2.60 -9.89 1.96
C PRO A 194 2.59 -11.22 2.70
N GLU A 195 2.04 -11.23 3.92
CA GLU A 195 1.91 -12.45 4.72
C GLU A 195 0.62 -13.22 4.36
N SER A 196 0.73 -14.54 4.15
CA SER A 196 -0.40 -15.42 3.77
C SER A 196 -1.11 -14.93 2.50
N ALA A 197 -0.35 -14.44 1.52
CA ALA A 197 -0.84 -13.84 0.30
C ALA A 197 -1.71 -14.79 -0.54
N GLY A 198 -1.47 -16.11 -0.44
CA GLY A 198 -2.21 -17.13 -1.16
C GLY A 198 -3.56 -17.50 -0.54
N LEU A 199 -3.86 -17.03 0.67
CA LEU A 199 -5.09 -17.41 1.38
C LEU A 199 -6.34 -16.75 0.75
N GLN A 200 -6.29 -15.43 0.56
CA GLN A 200 -7.36 -14.62 -0.03
C GLN A 200 -6.77 -13.55 -0.96
N GLY A 201 -7.54 -13.18 -1.97
CA GLY A 201 -7.31 -12.03 -2.85
C GLY A 201 -8.63 -11.33 -3.14
N GLU A 202 -8.58 -10.32 -4.00
CA GLU A 202 -9.75 -9.54 -4.44
C GLU A 202 -9.91 -9.63 -5.97
N ASP A 203 -10.95 -8.97 -6.48
CA ASP A 203 -11.04 -8.66 -7.90
C ASP A 203 -9.97 -7.63 -8.27
N TRP A 204 -8.83 -8.11 -8.76
CA TRP A 204 -7.71 -7.25 -9.16
C TRP A 204 -8.02 -6.40 -10.40
N SER A 205 -9.10 -6.67 -11.14
CA SER A 205 -9.51 -5.85 -12.28
C SER A 205 -10.05 -4.47 -11.86
N LEU A 206 -10.38 -4.31 -10.57
CA LEU A 206 -10.73 -3.03 -9.98
C LEU A 206 -9.58 -2.01 -10.06
N PHE A 207 -8.33 -2.48 -10.03
CA PHE A 207 -7.13 -1.63 -10.02
C PHE A 207 -6.57 -1.43 -11.43
N GLN A 208 -5.99 -0.26 -11.66
CA GLN A 208 -5.19 0.05 -12.85
C GLN A 208 -3.96 -0.86 -12.92
N GLU A 209 -3.27 -1.03 -11.78
CA GLU A 209 -2.11 -1.89 -11.65
C GLU A 209 -2.04 -2.59 -10.27
N VAL A 210 -1.51 -3.82 -10.22
CA VAL A 210 -1.34 -4.59 -8.98
C VAL A 210 0.03 -5.27 -8.93
N TRP A 211 0.88 -4.82 -8.02
CA TRP A 211 2.25 -5.32 -7.86
C TRP A 211 2.45 -6.02 -6.52
N GLN A 212 3.11 -7.17 -6.56
CA GLN A 212 3.63 -7.84 -5.38
C GLN A 212 5.15 -7.76 -5.37
N TYR A 213 5.72 -7.10 -4.37
CA TYR A 213 7.17 -7.07 -4.16
C TYR A 213 7.55 -8.07 -3.07
N GLY A 214 8.66 -8.79 -3.24
CA GLY A 214 9.13 -9.69 -2.18
C GLY A 214 10.30 -10.58 -2.56
N GLY A 215 10.67 -11.49 -1.66
CA GLY A 215 11.62 -12.56 -1.92
C GLY A 215 11.08 -13.61 -2.91
N ASN A 216 11.99 -14.35 -3.54
CA ASN A 216 11.65 -15.50 -4.37
C ASN A 216 11.71 -16.77 -3.53
N GLU A 217 10.61 -17.52 -3.46
CA GLU A 217 10.47 -18.78 -2.73
C GLU A 217 11.38 -19.90 -3.25
N ASN A 218 12.01 -19.71 -4.41
CA ASN A 218 12.94 -20.67 -5.02
C ASN A 218 14.40 -20.39 -4.69
N ASP A 219 14.72 -19.26 -4.02
CA ASP A 219 16.06 -18.95 -3.54
C ASP A 219 16.52 -19.96 -2.47
N PRO A 220 17.83 -20.12 -2.21
CA PRO A 220 18.31 -20.84 -1.05
C PRO A 220 17.65 -20.35 0.24
N ILE A 221 17.30 -21.26 1.15
CA ILE A 221 16.46 -20.95 2.32
C ILE A 221 17.03 -19.83 3.21
N CYS A 222 18.35 -19.72 3.28
CA CYS A 222 19.06 -18.68 4.01
C CYS A 222 18.96 -17.28 3.40
N PHE A 223 18.47 -17.15 2.17
CA PHE A 223 18.21 -15.89 1.48
C PHE A 223 16.71 -15.57 1.37
N GLN A 224 15.83 -16.50 1.71
CA GLN A 224 14.39 -16.29 1.67
C GLN A 224 13.91 -15.36 2.79
N ASP A 225 12.76 -14.74 2.56
CA ASP A 225 11.96 -14.12 3.62
C ASP A 225 11.38 -15.22 4.50
N GLY A 226 11.73 -15.17 5.78
CA GLY A 226 11.22 -16.12 6.76
C GLY A 226 10.24 -15.53 7.77
N ILE A 227 9.96 -14.22 7.70
CA ILE A 227 8.88 -13.58 8.46
C ILE A 227 7.54 -13.85 7.76
N ALA A 228 7.49 -13.60 6.45
CA ALA A 228 6.36 -13.92 5.60
C ALA A 228 6.88 -14.81 4.47
N CYS A 229 6.69 -16.11 4.59
CA CYS A 229 7.10 -17.04 3.54
C CYS A 229 6.39 -16.66 2.24
N GLN A 230 7.16 -16.24 1.25
CA GLN A 230 6.61 -15.60 0.07
C GLN A 230 5.90 -16.62 -0.82
N GLU A 231 4.77 -16.19 -1.36
CA GLU A 231 3.93 -16.93 -2.29
C GLU A 231 3.18 -15.91 -3.15
N PRO A 232 2.65 -16.28 -4.33
CA PRO A 232 1.80 -15.40 -5.11
C PRO A 232 0.57 -14.93 -4.31
N ILE A 233 0.27 -13.64 -4.38
CA ILE A 233 -1.06 -13.12 -4.05
C ILE A 233 -2.10 -13.91 -4.84
N LYS A 234 -3.14 -14.40 -4.16
CA LYS A 234 -4.20 -15.20 -4.80
C LYS A 234 -4.85 -14.40 -5.94
N GLY A 235 -4.81 -14.95 -7.16
CA GLY A 235 -5.40 -14.31 -8.33
C GLY A 235 -4.45 -13.35 -9.06
N ILE A 236 -3.26 -13.06 -8.53
CA ILE A 236 -2.31 -12.15 -9.18
C ILE A 236 -1.81 -12.70 -10.52
N GLU A 237 -1.84 -14.03 -10.70
CA GLU A 237 -1.51 -14.71 -11.95
C GLU A 237 -2.49 -14.41 -13.09
N LYS A 238 -3.68 -13.88 -12.76
CA LYS A 238 -4.70 -13.48 -13.73
C LYS A 238 -4.57 -12.01 -14.15
N VAL A 239 -3.74 -11.23 -13.44
CA VAL A 239 -3.47 -9.83 -13.79
C VAL A 239 -2.59 -9.82 -15.05
N PRO A 240 -2.96 -9.07 -16.10
CA PRO A 240 -2.11 -8.94 -17.28
C PRO A 240 -0.69 -8.49 -16.92
N ALA A 241 0.32 -9.02 -17.61
CA ALA A 241 1.73 -8.82 -17.24
C ALA A 241 2.18 -7.35 -17.28
N GLU A 242 1.53 -6.55 -18.12
CA GLU A 242 1.71 -5.10 -18.25
C GLU A 242 1.02 -4.30 -17.15
N LYS A 243 0.03 -4.88 -16.46
CA LYS A 243 -0.71 -4.27 -15.34
C LYS A 243 -0.26 -4.79 -13.98
N GLY A 244 0.62 -5.78 -13.91
CA GLY A 244 1.00 -6.30 -12.61
C GLY A 244 1.78 -7.60 -12.57
N GLY A 245 1.78 -8.16 -11.37
CA GLY A 245 2.41 -9.43 -11.04
C GLY A 245 3.51 -9.29 -9.99
N ARG A 246 4.36 -10.31 -9.91
CA ARG A 246 5.39 -10.42 -8.87
C ARG A 246 6.71 -9.81 -9.31
N VAL A 247 7.34 -9.03 -8.45
CA VAL A 247 8.67 -8.43 -8.63
C VAL A 247 9.55 -8.90 -7.48
N PHE A 248 10.62 -9.59 -7.84
CA PHE A 248 11.52 -10.19 -6.87
C PHE A 248 12.71 -9.30 -6.57
N ILE A 249 13.28 -9.50 -5.38
CA ILE A 249 14.61 -8.97 -5.06
C ILE A 249 15.58 -9.31 -6.21
N PRO A 250 16.27 -8.33 -6.81
CA PRO A 250 17.15 -8.58 -7.95
C PRO A 250 18.19 -9.66 -7.68
N LYS A 251 18.50 -10.47 -8.70
CA LYS A 251 19.57 -11.49 -8.60
C LYS A 251 20.92 -10.86 -8.28
N SER A 252 21.17 -9.65 -8.77
CA SER A 252 22.37 -8.85 -8.48
C SER A 252 22.41 -8.25 -7.07
N TRP A 253 21.30 -8.30 -6.31
CA TRP A 253 21.28 -7.76 -4.95
C TRP A 253 22.15 -8.61 -4.03
N PRO A 254 23.05 -8.02 -3.22
CA PRO A 254 24.03 -8.78 -2.45
C PRO A 254 23.38 -9.79 -1.49
N ASN A 255 23.83 -11.04 -1.49
CA ASN A 255 23.31 -12.09 -0.60
C ASN A 255 23.37 -11.72 0.89
N ARG A 256 24.39 -10.95 1.32
CA ARG A 256 24.50 -10.42 2.70
C ARG A 256 23.35 -9.49 3.11
N LYS A 257 22.59 -8.97 2.13
CA LYS A 257 21.39 -8.13 2.32
C LYS A 257 20.08 -8.92 2.15
N LYS A 258 20.14 -10.25 1.99
CA LYS A 258 18.99 -11.16 1.93
C LYS A 258 18.92 -12.02 3.20
N GLY A 259 17.83 -12.76 3.35
CA GLY A 259 17.60 -13.75 4.41
C GLY A 259 16.46 -13.39 5.35
N PHE A 260 16.24 -14.24 6.35
CA PHE A 260 15.02 -14.31 7.17
C PHE A 260 14.37 -12.95 7.49
N LEU A 261 15.12 -12.03 8.10
CA LEU A 261 14.64 -10.68 8.44
C LEU A 261 14.85 -9.66 7.31
N LYS A 262 15.98 -9.78 6.57
CA LYS A 262 16.46 -8.76 5.63
C LYS A 262 15.69 -8.77 4.30
N SER A 263 15.18 -9.92 3.89
CA SER A 263 14.32 -10.04 2.72
C SER A 263 12.88 -9.55 2.98
N HIS A 264 12.55 -9.27 4.24
CA HIS A 264 11.22 -8.80 4.64
C HIS A 264 11.21 -7.31 5.00
N HIS A 265 12.07 -6.91 5.93
CA HIS A 265 11.94 -5.63 6.62
C HIS A 265 12.35 -4.43 5.74
N LEU A 266 11.52 -3.38 5.72
CA LEU A 266 11.66 -2.20 4.83
C LEU A 266 13.05 -1.53 4.85
N ASN A 267 13.70 -1.40 6.01
CA ASN A 267 15.09 -0.93 6.11
C ASN A 267 16.12 -1.68 5.22
N TRP A 268 15.87 -2.96 4.90
CA TRP A 268 16.73 -3.77 4.04
C TRP A 268 16.16 -3.93 2.62
N PHE A 269 14.92 -3.48 2.40
CA PHE A 269 14.21 -3.44 1.13
C PHE A 269 14.67 -2.30 0.20
N GLN A 270 15.94 -1.89 0.33
CA GLN A 270 16.54 -0.77 -0.41
C GLN A 270 16.65 -1.01 -1.91
N TRP A 271 16.53 -2.26 -2.36
CA TRP A 271 16.52 -2.59 -3.78
C TRP A 271 15.35 -1.93 -4.52
N PHE A 272 14.28 -1.55 -3.81
CA PHE A 272 13.21 -0.70 -4.32
C PHE A 272 13.69 0.58 -4.98
N TYR A 273 14.72 1.22 -4.41
CA TYR A 273 15.28 2.47 -4.93
C TYR A 273 16.08 2.26 -6.23
N VAL A 274 16.39 1.01 -6.57
CA VAL A 274 17.14 0.66 -7.79
C VAL A 274 16.20 0.46 -8.99
N ILE A 275 14.91 0.20 -8.76
CA ILE A 275 13.91 0.04 -9.83
C ILE A 275 13.71 1.39 -10.53
N LYS A 276 14.01 1.42 -11.83
CA LYS A 276 13.88 2.60 -12.71
C LYS A 276 12.51 2.65 -13.38
N SER A 277 12.16 3.79 -13.97
CA SER A 277 10.88 3.99 -14.66
C SER A 277 10.63 3.04 -15.84
N SER A 278 11.69 2.56 -16.48
CA SER A 278 11.62 1.55 -17.55
C SER A 278 11.46 0.11 -17.03
N ASP A 279 11.68 -0.12 -15.74
CA ASP A 279 11.73 -1.46 -15.18
C ASP A 279 10.33 -1.97 -14.85
N ARG A 280 10.11 -3.26 -15.10
CA ARG A 280 8.86 -3.92 -14.72
C ARG A 280 8.63 -3.78 -13.21
N GLY A 281 7.46 -3.28 -12.86
CA GLY A 281 7.07 -3.06 -11.48
C GLY A 281 7.18 -1.63 -11.01
N TYR A 282 7.83 -0.73 -11.75
CA TYR A 282 8.06 0.64 -11.29
C TYR A 282 6.76 1.32 -10.81
N PHE A 283 6.66 1.48 -9.49
CA PHE A 283 5.46 1.98 -8.84
C PHE A 283 5.48 3.52 -8.80
N SER A 284 4.80 4.14 -9.77
CA SER A 284 4.55 5.58 -9.90
C SER A 284 3.13 5.84 -10.36
N ARG A 285 2.71 7.11 -10.41
CA ARG A 285 1.44 7.50 -11.05
C ARG A 285 1.37 7.03 -12.51
#